data_AF-A0A9P5MQN0-F1
#
_entry.id   AF-A0A9P5MQN0-F1
#
_cell.length_a   1.000
_cell.length_b   1.000
_cell.length_c   1.000
_cell.angle_alpha   90.00
_cell.angle_beta   90.00
_cell.angle_gamma   90.00
#
_symmetry.space_group_name_H-M   'P 1'
#
loop_
_entity.id
_entity.type
_entity.pdbx_description
1 polymer ?
#
loop_
_entity_poly.entity_id
_entity_poly.type
_entity_poly.pdbx_seq_one_letter_code
_entity_poly.pdbx_strand_id
1 'polypeptide(L)'
;MSQPARSPLSNVFLLHIALEVPLAVQGVWAPASLPFLQLNNTTLVMLKMYATLVLGVCIAALLCYPLPEFLPGKRALAIGLCVYHTIVSTVLFQAPRFIPFSFGAFFEAYKVTPEIVWGCMHGFLGLGFIAWWQGTVAYAQMMKRMQ
;
A
#
# COMPACT_ATOMS: atom_id res chain seq x y z
N MET A 1 -8.44 -22.40 -27.33
CA MET A 1 -9.01 -21.35 -26.46
C MET A 1 -8.66 -20.01 -27.09
N SER A 2 -9.65 -19.19 -27.45
CA SER A 2 -9.40 -17.82 -27.92
C SER A 2 -8.65 -17.04 -26.84
N GLN A 3 -7.60 -16.31 -27.20
CA GLN A 3 -6.98 -15.41 -26.25
C GLN A 3 -8.05 -14.42 -25.75
N PRO A 4 -8.19 -14.21 -24.43
CA PRO A 4 -9.09 -13.20 -23.93
C PRO A 4 -8.73 -11.85 -24.55
N ALA A 5 -9.73 -11.11 -25.02
CA ALA A 5 -9.52 -9.82 -25.66
C ALA A 5 -8.80 -8.88 -24.67
N ARG A 6 -7.61 -8.41 -25.06
CA ARG A 6 -6.85 -7.39 -24.35
C ARG A 6 -6.76 -6.16 -25.23
N SER A 7 -7.05 -5.00 -24.66
CA SER A 7 -6.99 -3.74 -25.39
C SER A 7 -5.57 -3.17 -25.35
N PRO A 8 -5.04 -2.61 -26.45
CA PRO A 8 -3.85 -1.77 -26.37
C PRO A 8 -4.01 -0.58 -25.40
N LEU A 9 -5.25 -0.18 -25.09
CA LEU A 9 -5.55 0.88 -24.13
C LEU A 9 -5.11 0.54 -22.70
N SER A 10 -4.94 -0.75 -22.36
CA SER A 10 -4.47 -1.19 -21.03
C SER A 10 -3.01 -0.79 -20.77
N ASN A 11 -2.28 -0.28 -21.78
CA ASN A 11 -0.98 0.36 -21.61
C ASN A 11 -1.00 1.55 -20.65
N VAL A 12 -2.18 2.15 -20.37
CA VAL A 12 -2.33 3.19 -19.34
C VAL A 12 -1.88 2.71 -17.95
N PHE A 13 -2.02 1.40 -17.65
CA PHE A 13 -1.53 0.82 -16.40
C PHE A 13 0.01 0.86 -16.33
N LEU A 14 0.68 0.55 -17.44
CA LEU A 14 2.14 0.63 -17.53
C LEU A 14 2.62 2.08 -17.48
N LEU A 15 1.90 2.99 -18.12
CA LEU A 15 2.20 4.43 -18.04
C LEU A 15 2.07 4.94 -16.61
N HIS A 16 1.01 4.57 -15.88
CA HIS A 16 0.85 4.89 -14.47
C HIS A 16 2.05 4.40 -13.65
N ILE A 17 2.44 3.13 -13.81
CA ILE A 17 3.62 2.57 -13.13
C ILE A 17 4.88 3.36 -13.47
N ALA A 18 5.10 3.67 -14.76
CA ALA A 18 6.30 4.39 -15.22
C ALA A 18 6.42 5.79 -14.61
N LEU A 19 5.31 6.51 -14.45
CA LEU A 19 5.28 7.86 -13.87
C LEU A 19 5.45 7.84 -12.36
N GLU A 20 4.91 6.82 -11.69
CA GLU A 20 4.77 6.81 -10.25
C GLU A 20 5.90 6.06 -9.51
N VAL A 21 6.47 5.00 -10.11
CA VAL A 21 7.53 4.20 -9.48
C VAL A 21 8.74 5.01 -9.00
N PRO A 22 9.26 6.01 -9.75
CA PRO A 22 10.39 6.82 -9.28
C PRO A 22 10.08 7.51 -7.94
N LEU A 23 8.89 8.12 -7.81
CA LEU A 23 8.46 8.77 -6.58
C LEU A 23 8.15 7.75 -5.48
N ALA A 24 7.52 6.62 -5.81
CA ALA A 24 7.21 5.58 -4.84
C ALA A 24 8.48 5.00 -4.20
N VAL A 25 9.49 4.68 -5.02
CA VAL A 25 10.77 4.13 -4.54
C VAL A 25 11.56 5.19 -3.77
N GLN A 26 11.77 6.38 -4.35
CA GLN A 26 12.54 7.40 -3.65
C GLN A 26 11.84 7.86 -2.36
N GLY A 27 10.52 8.05 -2.39
CA GLY A 27 9.74 8.49 -1.23
C GLY A 27 9.68 7.46 -0.10
N VAL A 28 9.73 6.15 -0.39
CA VAL A 28 9.76 5.11 0.66
C VAL A 28 11.14 5.03 1.32
N TRP A 29 12.21 5.00 0.53
CA TRP A 29 13.56 4.73 1.07
C TRP A 29 14.34 5.98 1.46
N ALA A 30 14.21 7.07 0.69
CA ALA A 30 14.98 8.30 0.89
C ALA A 30 14.11 9.56 0.67
N PRO A 31 13.00 9.75 1.41
CA PRO A 31 12.09 10.88 1.20
C PRO A 31 12.77 12.26 1.34
N ALA A 32 13.79 12.37 2.19
CA ALA A 32 14.52 13.61 2.44
C ALA A 32 15.45 14.01 1.27
N SER A 33 15.73 13.12 0.33
CA SER A 33 16.53 13.45 -0.86
C SER A 33 15.69 13.97 -2.02
N LEU A 34 14.36 14.01 -1.88
CA LEU A 34 13.49 14.59 -2.89
C LEU A 34 13.67 16.12 -2.91
N PRO A 35 13.74 16.74 -4.10
CA PRO A 35 13.98 18.18 -4.24
C PRO A 35 12.70 19.00 -3.99
N PHE A 36 11.97 18.70 -2.92
CA PHE A 36 10.75 19.41 -2.54
C PHE A 36 11.04 20.48 -1.48
N LEU A 37 10.27 21.55 -1.52
CA LEU A 37 10.33 22.61 -0.51
C LEU A 37 9.67 22.12 0.80
N GLN A 38 10.18 22.59 1.95
CA GLN A 38 9.57 22.40 3.27
C GLN A 38 9.42 20.93 3.75
N LEU A 39 10.46 20.12 3.57
CA LEU A 39 10.55 18.75 4.11
C LEU A 39 10.82 18.71 5.62
N ASN A 40 9.84 19.14 6.43
CA ASN A 40 9.85 18.94 7.89
C ASN A 40 9.38 17.50 8.26
N ASN A 41 9.44 17.13 9.54
CA ASN A 41 9.07 15.79 10.02
C ASN A 41 7.66 15.36 9.59
N THR A 42 6.67 16.23 9.73
CA THR A 42 5.29 15.95 9.33
C THR A 42 5.21 15.71 7.82
N THR A 43 5.82 16.59 7.01
CA THR A 43 5.86 16.44 5.56
C THR A 43 6.55 15.13 5.16
N LEU A 44 7.65 14.76 5.81
CA LEU A 44 8.39 13.53 5.52
C LEU A 44 7.57 12.27 5.85
N VAL A 45 6.86 12.25 6.98
CA VAL A 45 5.98 11.13 7.35
C VAL A 45 4.84 11.01 6.34
N MET A 46 4.16 12.11 6.03
CA MET A 46 3.07 12.14 5.05
C MET A 46 3.54 11.71 3.66
N LEU A 47 4.71 12.17 3.24
CA LEU A 47 5.33 11.79 1.97
C LEU A 47 5.66 10.30 1.91
N LYS A 48 6.20 9.72 2.99
CA LYS A 48 6.43 8.27 3.09
C LYS A 48 5.13 7.48 3.00
N MET A 49 4.07 7.92 3.69
CA MET A 49 2.75 7.28 3.62
C MET A 49 2.15 7.37 2.21
N TYR A 50 2.28 8.53 1.55
CA TYR A 50 1.85 8.73 0.17
C TYR A 50 2.63 7.85 -0.79
N ALA A 51 3.96 7.85 -0.73
CA ALA A 51 4.82 7.02 -1.56
C ALA A 51 4.52 5.52 -1.37
N THR A 52 4.18 5.12 -0.14
CA THR A 52 3.75 3.76 0.18
C THR A 52 2.39 3.41 -0.45
N LEU A 53 1.44 4.35 -0.47
CA LEU A 53 0.16 4.18 -1.17
C LEU A 53 0.39 4.01 -2.67
N VAL A 54 1.18 4.92 -3.24
CA VAL A 54 1.55 4.89 -4.65
C VAL A 54 2.22 3.56 -5.02
N LEU A 55 3.15 3.06 -4.20
CA LEU A 55 3.78 1.75 -4.39
C LEU A 55 2.73 0.62 -4.42
N GLY A 56 1.79 0.62 -3.47
CA GLY A 56 0.69 -0.36 -3.44
C GLY A 56 -0.19 -0.30 -4.69
N VAL A 57 -0.51 0.90 -5.17
CA VAL A 57 -1.30 1.09 -6.41
C VAL A 57 -0.50 0.63 -7.64
N CYS A 58 0.81 0.92 -7.73
CA CYS A 58 1.67 0.42 -8.81
C CYS A 58 1.70 -1.11 -8.85
N ILE A 59 1.80 -1.78 -7.70
CA ILE A 59 1.74 -3.25 -7.62
C ILE A 59 0.37 -3.76 -8.09
N ALA A 60 -0.72 -3.14 -7.63
CA ALA A 60 -2.06 -3.52 -8.07
C ALA A 60 -2.24 -3.30 -9.58
N ALA A 61 -1.75 -2.19 -10.13
CA ALA A 61 -1.79 -1.89 -11.56
C ALA A 61 -1.00 -2.92 -12.37
N LEU A 62 0.19 -3.32 -11.89
CA LEU A 62 1.01 -4.35 -12.53
C LEU A 62 0.30 -5.70 -12.59
N LEU A 63 -0.38 -6.07 -11.50
CA LEU A 63 -1.13 -7.33 -11.40
C LEU A 63 -2.45 -7.30 -12.19
N CYS A 64 -3.05 -6.13 -12.38
CA CYS A 64 -4.25 -5.95 -13.20
C CYS A 64 -3.94 -5.87 -14.70
N TYR A 65 -2.76 -5.37 -15.10
CA TYR A 65 -2.36 -5.25 -16.50
C TYR A 65 -2.57 -6.51 -17.36
N PRO A 66 -2.23 -7.74 -16.92
CA PRO A 66 -2.46 -8.96 -17.71
C PRO A 66 -3.92 -9.41 -17.78
N LEU A 67 -4.81 -8.82 -16.98
CA LEU A 67 -6.19 -9.28 -16.88
C LEU A 67 -7.05 -8.77 -18.05
N PRO A 68 -8.10 -9.51 -18.45
CA PRO A 68 -9.12 -8.99 -19.36
C PRO A 68 -9.85 -7.78 -18.75
N GLU A 69 -10.31 -6.85 -19.59
CA GLU A 69 -10.92 -5.57 -19.16
C GLU A 69 -12.12 -5.71 -18.19
N PHE A 70 -12.85 -6.82 -18.30
CA PHE A 70 -14.05 -7.10 -17.50
C PHE A 70 -13.75 -7.98 -16.27
N LEU A 71 -12.50 -8.43 -16.08
CA LEU A 71 -12.15 -9.30 -14.97
C LEU A 71 -11.91 -8.47 -13.69
N PRO A 72 -12.55 -8.81 -12.55
CA PRO A 72 -12.35 -8.06 -11.33
C PRO A 72 -10.93 -8.21 -10.77
N GLY A 73 -10.24 -7.09 -10.57
CA GLY A 73 -8.89 -7.03 -10.00
C GLY A 73 -8.80 -7.23 -8.47
N LYS A 74 -9.78 -7.89 -7.83
CA LYS A 74 -9.90 -7.93 -6.36
C LYS A 74 -8.64 -8.45 -5.65
N ARG A 75 -8.02 -9.52 -6.18
CA ARG A 75 -6.78 -10.08 -5.60
C ARG A 75 -5.57 -9.17 -5.80
N ALA A 76 -5.49 -8.48 -6.93
CA ALA A 76 -4.45 -7.48 -7.20
C ALA A 76 -4.56 -6.30 -6.21
N LEU A 77 -5.78 -5.77 -6.04
CA LEU A 77 -6.05 -4.71 -5.06
C LEU A 77 -5.72 -5.17 -3.63
N ALA A 78 -6.10 -6.39 -3.25
CA ALA A 78 -5.80 -6.91 -1.91
C ALA A 78 -4.29 -7.00 -1.63
N ILE A 79 -3.47 -7.38 -2.62
CA ILE A 79 -2.01 -7.35 -2.49
C ILE A 79 -1.50 -5.92 -2.33
N GLY A 80 -1.96 -4.99 -3.17
CA GLY A 80 -1.59 -3.58 -3.07
C GLY A 80 -1.92 -2.98 -1.70
N LEU A 81 -3.12 -3.25 -1.17
CA LEU A 81 -3.54 -2.82 0.16
C LEU A 81 -2.75 -3.51 1.28
N CYS A 82 -2.43 -4.79 1.13
CA CYS A 82 -1.59 -5.51 2.09
C CYS A 82 -0.20 -4.87 2.20
N VAL A 83 0.45 -4.59 1.07
CA VAL A 83 1.74 -3.89 1.03
C VAL A 83 1.63 -2.51 1.65
N TYR A 84 0.62 -1.73 1.24
CA TYR A 84 0.36 -0.40 1.78
C TYR A 84 0.24 -0.40 3.29
N HIS A 85 -0.69 -1.18 3.85
CA HIS A 85 -0.96 -1.20 5.28
C HIS A 85 0.21 -1.74 6.11
N THR A 86 0.96 -2.72 5.58
CA THR A 86 2.14 -3.25 6.26
C THR A 86 3.26 -2.22 6.33
N ILE A 87 3.55 -1.52 5.23
CA ILE A 87 4.62 -0.51 5.22
C ILE A 87 4.19 0.73 6.01
N VAL A 88 2.94 1.21 5.87
CA VAL A 88 2.44 2.36 6.65
C VAL A 88 2.51 2.10 8.14
N SER A 89 2.16 0.88 8.59
CA SER A 89 2.35 0.45 9.97
C SER A 89 3.79 0.72 10.42
N THR A 90 4.78 0.21 9.67
CA THR A 90 6.20 0.41 9.97
C THR A 90 6.59 1.89 9.96
N VAL A 91 6.13 2.67 8.98
CA VAL A 91 6.39 4.12 8.92
C VAL A 91 5.90 4.82 10.18
N LEU A 92 4.68 4.52 10.64
CA LEU A 92 4.10 5.12 11.84
C LEU A 92 4.80 4.67 13.13
N PHE A 93 5.21 3.41 13.23
CA PHE A 93 6.00 2.92 14.37
C PHE A 93 7.38 3.58 14.48
N GLN A 94 7.95 4.00 13.36
CA GLN A 94 9.27 4.63 13.28
C GLN A 94 9.19 6.15 13.15
N ALA A 95 8.00 6.72 13.09
CA ALA A 95 7.82 8.14 12.88
C ALA A 95 8.29 8.93 14.11
N PRO A 96 8.95 10.09 13.93
CA PRO A 96 9.05 11.05 15.01
C PRO A 96 7.65 11.54 15.41
N ARG A 97 7.52 12.15 16.58
CA ARG A 97 6.27 12.77 17.01
C ARG A 97 5.82 13.82 15.98
N PHE A 98 4.63 13.66 15.42
CA PHE A 98 4.07 14.59 14.43
C PHE A 98 2.59 14.93 14.67
N ILE A 99 1.92 14.18 15.54
CA ILE A 99 0.55 14.47 15.96
C ILE A 99 0.61 15.26 17.28
N PRO A 100 0.12 16.51 17.35
CA PRO A 100 0.18 17.33 18.56
C PRO A 100 -0.95 17.00 19.55
N PHE A 101 -1.19 15.71 19.80
CA PHE A 101 -2.24 15.22 20.69
C PHE A 101 -1.70 14.08 21.55
N SER A 102 -1.97 14.09 22.86
CA SER A 102 -1.53 13.04 23.78
C SER A 102 -2.74 12.35 24.41
N PHE A 103 -2.63 11.03 24.64
CA PHE A 103 -3.62 10.29 25.44
C PHE A 103 -3.45 10.50 26.95
N GLY A 104 -2.46 11.30 27.38
CA GLY A 104 -2.15 11.59 28.77
C GLY A 104 -0.81 10.99 29.21
N ALA A 105 -0.25 11.53 30.29
CA ALA A 105 1.11 11.20 30.74
C ALA A 105 1.31 9.70 31.03
N PHE A 106 0.28 9.03 31.57
CA PHE A 106 0.32 7.59 31.84
C PHE A 106 0.53 6.77 30.55
N PHE A 107 -0.24 7.03 29.49
CA PHE A 107 -0.14 6.30 28.23
C PHE A 107 1.18 6.59 27.49
N GLU A 108 1.64 7.84 27.50
CA GLU A 108 2.93 8.24 26.94
C GLU A 108 4.10 7.52 27.64
N ALA A 109 4.02 7.29 28.95
CA ALA A 109 5.04 6.56 29.71
C ALA A 109 5.22 5.10 29.21
N TYR A 110 4.18 4.50 28.62
CA TYR A 110 4.22 3.18 27.98
C TYR A 110 4.35 3.26 26.45
N LYS A 111 4.70 4.43 25.89
CA LYS A 111 4.81 4.69 24.44
C LYS A 111 3.52 4.45 23.67
N VAL A 112 2.37 4.54 24.34
CA VAL A 112 1.06 4.50 23.69
C VAL A 112 0.77 5.92 23.19
N THR A 113 1.27 6.24 22.00
CA THR A 113 1.00 7.51 21.30
C THR A 113 -0.02 7.32 20.17
N PRO A 114 -0.68 8.38 19.70
CA PRO A 114 -1.55 8.31 18.52
C PRO A 114 -0.90 7.69 17.28
N GLU A 115 0.37 7.98 17.01
CA GLU A 115 1.11 7.40 15.88
C GLU A 115 1.24 5.88 16.04
N ILE A 116 1.57 5.42 17.24
CA ILE A 116 1.72 3.98 17.54
C ILE A 116 0.38 3.27 17.45
N VAL A 117 -0.70 3.83 18.02
CA VAL A 117 -2.05 3.27 17.90
C VAL A 117 -2.48 3.21 16.44
N TRP A 118 -2.23 4.27 15.67
CA TRP A 118 -2.54 4.31 14.25
C TRP A 118 -1.72 3.27 13.46
N GLY A 119 -0.43 3.12 13.79
CA GLY A 119 0.44 2.08 13.27
C GLY A 119 -0.12 0.68 13.52
N CYS A 120 -0.51 0.37 14.77
CA CYS A 120 -1.17 -0.88 15.13
C CYS A 120 -2.43 -1.15 14.28
N MET A 121 -3.30 -0.15 14.11
CA MET A 121 -4.53 -0.30 13.31
C MET A 121 -4.22 -0.66 11.85
N HIS A 122 -3.21 -0.01 11.24
CA HIS A 122 -2.75 -0.39 9.90
C HIS A 122 -2.13 -1.79 9.87
N GLY A 123 -1.34 -2.16 10.89
CA GLY A 123 -0.78 -3.51 11.02
C GLY A 123 -1.87 -4.59 11.07
N PHE A 124 -2.93 -4.38 11.85
CA PHE A 124 -4.08 -5.29 11.90
C PHE A 124 -4.79 -5.41 10.55
N LEU A 125 -4.95 -4.32 9.79
CA LEU A 125 -5.50 -4.39 8.44
C LEU A 125 -4.61 -5.21 7.50
N GLY A 126 -3.28 -5.03 7.57
CA GLY A 126 -2.31 -5.85 6.83
C GLY A 126 -2.47 -7.35 7.14
N LEU A 127 -2.53 -7.71 8.42
CA LEU A 127 -2.81 -9.09 8.86
C LEU A 127 -4.17 -9.59 8.38
N GLY A 128 -5.19 -8.73 8.38
CA GLY A 128 -6.52 -9.03 7.85
C GLY A 128 -6.49 -9.40 6.37
N PHE A 129 -5.72 -8.70 5.54
CA PHE A 129 -5.53 -9.07 4.13
C PHE A 129 -4.81 -10.39 3.95
N ILE A 130 -3.81 -10.71 4.80
CA ILE A 130 -3.13 -12.01 4.79
C ILE A 130 -4.11 -13.13 5.15
N ALA A 131 -4.88 -12.96 6.24
CA ALA A 131 -5.89 -13.93 6.66
C ALA A 131 -6.95 -14.14 5.58
N TRP A 132 -7.45 -13.06 4.98
CA TRP A 132 -8.38 -13.11 3.85
C TRP A 132 -7.78 -13.84 2.63
N TRP A 133 -6.52 -13.57 2.30
CA TRP A 133 -5.83 -14.22 1.19
C TRP A 133 -5.77 -15.74 1.36
N GLN A 134 -5.35 -16.19 2.54
CA GLN A 134 -5.24 -17.60 2.88
C GLN A 134 -6.62 -18.26 2.93
N GLY A 135 -7.59 -17.63 3.61
CA GLY A 135 -8.96 -18.15 3.71
C GLY A 135 -9.69 -18.24 2.36
N THR A 136 -9.23 -17.50 1.34
CA THR A 136 -9.86 -17.50 0.01
C THR A 136 -9.06 -18.16 -1.11
N VAL A 137 -7.88 -18.73 -0.81
CA VAL A 137 -7.03 -19.33 -1.86
C VAL A 137 -7.68 -20.56 -2.49
N ALA A 138 -8.36 -21.39 -1.70
CA ALA A 138 -9.02 -22.60 -2.18
C ALA A 138 -10.15 -22.29 -3.17
N TYR A 139 -10.94 -21.23 -2.92
CA TYR A 139 -11.98 -20.78 -3.86
C TYR A 139 -11.39 -20.38 -5.21
N ALA A 140 -10.25 -19.67 -5.21
CA ALA A 140 -9.58 -19.29 -6.46
C ALA A 140 -9.04 -20.51 -7.21
N GLN A 141 -8.47 -21.50 -6.51
CA GLN A 141 -8.02 -22.75 -7.10
C GLN A 141 -9.18 -23.57 -7.69
N MET A 142 -10.32 -23.63 -7.00
CA MET A 142 -11.54 -24.29 -7.47
C MET A 142 -12.03 -23.66 -8.76
N MET A 143 -12.15 -22.33 -8.81
CA MET A 143 -12.57 -21.62 -10.03
C MET A 143 -11.62 -21.87 -11.21
N LYS A 144 -10.30 -21.89 -10.96
CA LYS A 144 -9.31 -22.20 -12.00
C LYS A 144 -9.48 -23.61 -12.58
N ARG A 145 -9.92 -24.60 -11.79
CA ARG A 145 -10.16 -25.97 -12.26
C ARG A 145 -11.43 -26.12 -13.10
N MET A 146 -12.37 -25.17 -12.97
CA MET A 146 -13.63 -25.17 -13.72
C MET A 146 -13.50 -24.48 -15.09
N GLN A 147 -12.38 -23.80 -15.36
CA GLN A 147 -12.05 -23.13 -16.62
C GLN A 147 -11.14 -23.99 -17.49
#